data_AF-A0AAV8CV65-F1
#
_entry.id   AF-A0AAV8CV65-F1
#
_cell.length_a   1.000
_cell.length_b   1.000
_cell.length_c   1.000
_cell.angle_alpha   90.00
_cell.angle_beta   90.00
_cell.angle_gamma   90.00
#
_symmetry.space_group_name_H-M   'P 1'
#
loop_
_entity.id
_entity.type
_entity.pdbx_description
1 polymer ?
#
loop_
_entity_poly.entity_id
_entity_poly.type
_entity_poly.pdbx_seq_one_letter_code
_entity_poly.pdbx_strand_id
1 'polypeptide(L)'
;MYAFPSHTAASIPTSDETQTSDLPPLLVLRPLSDAWLSALNAKFTLVSPSSPLSSSVHAALISGAYNRVDPALLDQYPSLRCLVNTGAGVNHINLEECKRRGVQVANVGETHSKNVADYAVGLLLDVMRRITMSDRYVRNGLWVTRGNYPLGSKREKYHNMESIEGSVQPVLPLVVFITQPSADFMAAFSTKFHLIPASSPFSASACAMLEYSGFDCVDSALLDRYPLLRCVVSANAGVDNIDLEECRKRGILVTNAGQVFSKDVADYAVGLLIDVFRKITMSDRYVREGLWSTLGNYLLGSRLGGKRVGIVGLGSIGSAIAKRLEAFGCKISYLSRKPKPTVSYRYIPNICDLAAESDILVVSCALTKETHHIVNKQVLQALGKEGIIINIGRGASIDEPELVRCLAQGEIKGAGLDVFEHEPNIPKELIELENVVLTPHQSVFTPEAMAEVIQICIANFEAFFAGKPVITPVVAD
;
A
#
# COMPACT_ATOMS: atom_id res chain seq x y z
N MET A 1 -7.87 22.41 7.71
CA MET A 1 -7.92 23.10 6.40
C MET A 1 -6.52 22.92 5.83
N TYR A 2 -6.35 21.96 4.91
CA TYR A 2 -5.04 21.57 4.39
C TYR A 2 -4.52 22.63 3.42
N ALA A 3 -3.24 22.99 3.52
CA ALA A 3 -2.63 23.99 2.67
C ALA A 3 -2.15 23.33 1.36
N PHE A 4 -3.02 23.25 0.36
CA PHE A 4 -2.61 22.80 -0.96
C PHE A 4 -1.80 23.90 -1.66
N PRO A 5 -0.61 23.59 -2.21
CA PRO A 5 0.15 24.57 -2.97
C PRO A 5 -0.66 25.04 -4.19
N SER A 6 -0.84 26.35 -4.33
CA SER A 6 -1.51 26.95 -5.47
C SER A 6 -0.61 26.85 -6.70
N HIS A 7 -1.03 26.07 -7.69
CA HIS A 7 -0.43 26.13 -9.02
C HIS A 7 -1.15 27.19 -9.84
N THR A 8 -0.58 28.40 -9.89
CA THR A 8 -0.94 29.38 -10.90
C THR A 8 -0.46 28.89 -12.25
N ALA A 9 -1.38 28.68 -13.20
CA ALA A 9 -1.01 28.43 -14.59
C ALA A 9 -0.22 29.63 -15.12
N ALA A 10 1.00 29.40 -15.61
CA ALA A 10 1.79 30.45 -16.22
C ALA A 10 1.05 31.02 -17.44
N SER A 11 0.98 32.35 -17.55
CA SER A 11 0.47 33.01 -18.74
C SER A 11 1.36 32.69 -19.94
N ILE A 12 0.76 32.39 -21.09
CA ILE A 12 1.51 32.25 -22.35
C ILE A 12 2.23 33.59 -22.56
N PRO A 13 3.56 33.61 -22.74
CA PRO A 13 4.26 34.84 -23.09
C PRO A 13 3.66 35.39 -24.37
N THR A 14 3.09 36.58 -24.33
CA THR A 14 2.74 37.32 -25.53
C THR A 14 4.05 37.76 -26.14
N SER A 15 4.48 37.12 -27.23
CA SER A 15 5.48 37.72 -28.11
C SER A 15 4.80 38.91 -28.80
N ASP A 16 4.72 40.04 -28.08
CA ASP A 16 4.42 41.31 -28.71
C ASP A 16 5.64 41.69 -29.55
N GLU A 17 5.36 41.75 -30.85
CA GLU A 17 6.06 42.54 -31.87
C GLU A 17 7.58 42.29 -32.06
N THR A 18 7.91 41.79 -33.26
CA THR A 18 9.16 42.07 -34.01
C THR A 18 10.47 41.37 -33.63
N GLN A 19 10.46 40.25 -32.90
CA GLN A 19 11.58 39.29 -33.02
C GLN A 19 11.28 38.24 -34.08
N THR A 20 11.85 38.42 -35.27
CA THR A 20 11.95 37.36 -36.29
C THR A 20 12.81 36.22 -35.73
N SER A 21 12.17 35.32 -35.00
CA SER A 21 12.72 34.00 -34.70
C SER A 21 12.60 33.15 -35.97
N ASP A 22 13.71 32.54 -36.41
CA ASP A 22 13.71 31.59 -37.54
C ASP A 22 12.95 30.29 -37.21
N LEU A 23 12.44 30.13 -35.98
CA LEU A 23 11.71 28.95 -35.56
C LEU A 23 10.26 28.97 -36.08
N PRO A 24 9.74 27.81 -36.53
CA PRO A 24 8.39 27.69 -37.04
C PRO A 24 7.34 28.10 -35.98
N PRO A 25 6.28 28.83 -36.37
CA PRO A 25 5.23 29.22 -35.43
C PRO A 25 4.38 28.01 -35.01
N LEU A 26 4.07 27.93 -33.71
CA LEU A 26 3.20 26.90 -33.14
C LEU A 26 2.09 27.58 -32.34
N LEU A 27 0.85 27.39 -32.78
CA LEU A 27 -0.32 27.94 -32.08
C LEU A 27 -0.58 27.13 -30.81
N VAL A 28 -0.54 27.79 -29.66
CA VAL A 28 -0.79 27.18 -28.36
C VAL A 28 -2.18 27.57 -27.90
N LEU A 29 -3.16 26.66 -28.07
CA LEU A 29 -4.57 26.96 -27.81
C LEU A 29 -4.91 27.09 -26.31
N ARG A 30 -4.00 26.70 -25.42
CA ARG A 30 -4.14 26.84 -23.96
C ARG A 30 -2.79 27.04 -23.27
N PRO A 31 -2.78 27.69 -22.08
CA PRO A 31 -1.61 27.74 -21.23
C PRO A 31 -1.02 26.34 -21.00
N LEU A 32 0.29 26.25 -21.16
CA LEU A 32 1.08 25.05 -20.93
C LEU A 32 1.85 25.21 -19.62
N SER A 33 2.29 24.10 -19.03
CA SER A 33 3.22 24.18 -17.89
C SER A 33 4.59 24.69 -18.33
N ASP A 34 5.38 25.20 -17.40
CA ASP A 34 6.73 25.71 -17.67
C ASP A 34 7.64 24.65 -18.33
N ALA A 35 7.47 23.38 -17.97
CA ALA A 35 8.20 22.27 -18.60
C ALA A 35 7.90 22.15 -20.10
N TRP A 36 6.62 22.29 -20.48
CA TRP A 36 6.22 22.29 -21.89
C TRP A 36 6.71 23.55 -22.60
N LEU A 37 6.56 24.73 -21.98
CA LEU A 37 7.03 25.98 -22.56
C LEU A 37 8.54 25.93 -22.81
N SER A 38 9.34 25.47 -21.83
CA SER A 38 10.79 25.31 -21.97
C SER A 38 11.16 24.33 -23.09
N ALA A 39 10.45 23.21 -23.22
CA ALA A 39 10.73 22.22 -24.26
C ALA A 39 10.37 22.72 -25.68
N LEU A 40 9.31 23.53 -25.79
CA LEU A 40 8.81 24.01 -27.08
C LEU A 40 9.52 25.29 -27.55
N ASN A 41 9.83 26.23 -26.64
CA ASN A 41 10.51 27.49 -26.98
C ASN A 41 11.88 27.27 -27.63
N ALA A 42 12.53 26.13 -27.40
CA ALA A 42 13.78 25.76 -28.06
C ALA A 42 13.60 25.37 -29.54
N LYS A 43 12.36 25.14 -30.00
CA LYS A 43 12.06 24.57 -31.32
C LYS A 43 11.00 25.31 -32.11
N PHE A 44 10.17 26.11 -31.44
CA PHE A 44 9.02 26.79 -32.02
C PHE A 44 8.90 28.21 -31.48
N THR A 45 8.37 29.10 -32.33
CA THR A 45 7.86 30.40 -31.90
C THR A 45 6.44 30.19 -31.40
N LEU A 46 6.20 30.28 -30.09
CA LEU A 46 4.88 30.02 -29.51
C LEU A 46 3.94 31.21 -29.77
N VAL A 47 2.80 30.93 -30.41
CA VAL A 47 1.79 31.92 -30.79
C VAL A 47 0.54 31.71 -29.93
N SER A 48 0.05 32.77 -29.28
CA SER A 48 -1.21 32.74 -28.54
C SER A 48 -2.42 32.90 -29.49
N PRO A 49 -3.63 32.46 -29.08
CA PRO A 49 -4.85 32.68 -29.86
C PRO A 49 -5.15 34.17 -30.12
N SER A 50 -4.74 35.04 -29.20
CA SER A 50 -4.92 36.50 -29.29
C SER A 50 -3.93 37.19 -30.23
N SER A 51 -2.88 36.50 -30.69
CA SER A 51 -1.89 37.07 -31.59
C SER A 51 -2.49 37.33 -32.97
N PRO A 52 -2.16 38.45 -33.64
CA PRO A 52 -2.58 38.70 -35.03
C PRO A 52 -2.03 37.66 -36.01
N LEU A 53 -0.97 36.92 -35.64
CA LEU A 53 -0.37 35.88 -36.46
C LEU A 53 -1.13 34.54 -36.39
N SER A 54 -2.03 34.37 -35.43
CA SER A 54 -2.64 33.07 -35.08
C SER A 54 -3.38 32.40 -36.25
N SER A 55 -4.06 33.18 -37.10
CA SER A 55 -4.83 32.68 -38.25
C SER A 55 -3.97 32.18 -39.43
N SER A 56 -2.68 32.53 -39.44
CA SER A 56 -1.71 32.12 -40.47
C SER A 56 -0.83 30.94 -40.06
N VAL A 57 -0.99 30.43 -38.83
CA VAL A 57 -0.21 29.31 -38.32
C VAL A 57 -0.70 27.98 -38.89
N HIS A 58 0.26 27.12 -39.29
CA HIS A 58 -0.03 25.81 -39.90
C HIS A 58 -0.12 24.65 -38.89
N ALA A 59 0.37 24.83 -37.66
CA ALA A 59 0.38 23.80 -36.63
C ALA A 59 -0.14 24.34 -35.29
N ALA A 60 -0.97 23.55 -34.60
CA ALA A 60 -1.48 23.88 -33.27
C ALA A 60 -1.22 22.74 -32.28
N LEU A 61 -0.99 23.13 -31.03
CA LEU A 61 -0.93 22.24 -29.88
C LEU A 61 -2.13 22.49 -28.97
N ILE A 62 -2.86 21.43 -28.64
CA ILE A 62 -3.96 21.45 -27.67
C ILE A 62 -3.61 20.56 -26.47
N SER A 63 -3.90 21.06 -25.26
CA SER A 63 -3.71 20.36 -24.01
C SER A 63 -5.02 20.24 -23.23
N GLY A 64 -5.35 19.01 -22.81
CA GLY A 64 -6.57 18.69 -22.06
C GLY A 64 -7.84 18.61 -22.91
N ALA A 65 -8.89 17.99 -22.36
CA ALA A 65 -10.12 17.65 -23.09
C ALA A 65 -11.25 18.71 -23.01
N TYR A 66 -10.94 19.93 -22.56
CA TYR A 66 -11.97 20.92 -22.17
C TYR A 66 -12.40 21.87 -23.29
N ASN A 67 -11.55 22.09 -24.30
CA ASN A 67 -11.93 22.90 -25.47
C ASN A 67 -12.35 21.97 -26.60
N ARG A 68 -13.57 22.17 -27.10
CA ARG A 68 -14.05 21.44 -28.27
C ARG A 68 -13.41 22.05 -29.52
N VAL A 69 -12.68 21.24 -30.29
CA VAL A 69 -12.24 21.60 -31.63
C VAL A 69 -13.39 21.29 -32.57
N ASP A 70 -14.27 22.26 -32.72
CA ASP A 70 -15.45 22.22 -33.58
C ASP A 70 -15.21 23.07 -34.85
N PRO A 71 -16.16 23.07 -35.81
CA PRO A 71 -16.01 23.85 -37.03
C PRO A 71 -15.77 25.34 -36.78
N ALA A 72 -16.41 25.92 -35.76
CA ALA A 72 -16.31 27.35 -35.44
C ALA A 72 -14.90 27.73 -34.94
N LEU A 73 -14.25 26.85 -34.16
CA LEU A 73 -12.84 27.04 -33.81
C LEU A 73 -11.93 26.93 -35.04
N LEU A 74 -12.17 25.93 -35.90
CA LEU A 74 -11.37 25.72 -37.10
C LEU A 74 -11.52 26.86 -38.13
N ASP A 75 -12.65 27.56 -38.15
CA ASP A 75 -12.87 28.76 -38.98
C ASP A 75 -11.96 29.92 -38.61
N GLN A 76 -11.54 30.01 -37.34
CA GLN A 76 -10.61 31.04 -36.86
C GLN A 76 -9.17 30.79 -37.35
N TYR A 77 -8.84 29.54 -37.72
CA TYR A 77 -7.50 29.11 -38.10
C TYR A 77 -7.51 28.43 -39.48
N PRO A 78 -7.85 29.16 -40.56
CA PRO A 78 -8.03 28.58 -41.90
C PRO A 78 -6.75 27.99 -42.49
N SER A 79 -5.58 28.41 -42.01
CA SER A 79 -4.27 27.94 -42.47
C SER A 79 -3.81 26.67 -41.75
N LEU A 80 -4.53 26.20 -40.73
CA LEU A 80 -4.15 25.06 -39.92
C LEU A 80 -4.08 23.79 -40.78
N ARG A 81 -3.00 23.02 -40.65
CA ARG A 81 -2.78 21.74 -41.33
C ARG A 81 -2.44 20.61 -40.38
N CYS A 82 -2.01 20.92 -39.16
CA CYS A 82 -1.65 19.94 -38.14
C CYS A 82 -2.18 20.36 -36.78
N LEU A 83 -2.81 19.44 -36.06
CA LEU A 83 -3.23 19.59 -34.68
C LEU A 83 -2.63 18.45 -33.86
N VAL A 84 -1.83 18.79 -32.86
CA VAL A 84 -1.26 17.84 -31.91
C VAL A 84 -2.00 17.95 -30.58
N ASN A 85 -2.60 16.85 -30.14
CA ASN A 85 -3.26 16.72 -28.85
C ASN A 85 -2.32 16.05 -27.84
N THR A 86 -2.07 16.70 -26.72
CA THR A 86 -1.25 16.13 -25.64
C THR A 86 -2.00 15.12 -24.77
N GLY A 87 -3.28 14.85 -25.05
CA GLY A 87 -4.05 13.77 -24.43
C GLY A 87 -4.13 12.51 -25.30
N ALA A 88 -4.48 11.37 -24.71
CA ALA A 88 -4.76 10.14 -25.45
C ALA A 88 -6.14 10.19 -26.14
N GLY A 89 -7.15 10.75 -25.48
CA GLY A 89 -8.52 10.84 -26.02
C GLY A 89 -8.70 12.03 -26.97
N VAL A 90 -9.46 11.82 -28.05
CA VAL A 90 -9.74 12.83 -29.10
C VAL A 90 -11.22 13.21 -29.19
N ASN A 91 -12.05 12.82 -28.22
CA ASN A 91 -13.52 13.04 -28.22
C ASN A 91 -13.94 14.52 -28.31
N HIS A 92 -13.05 15.43 -27.91
CA HIS A 92 -13.26 16.86 -27.99
C HIS A 92 -12.90 17.44 -29.37
N ILE A 93 -12.37 16.62 -30.30
CA ILE A 93 -11.95 17.05 -31.64
C ILE A 93 -12.90 16.48 -32.67
N ASN A 94 -13.47 17.34 -33.51
CA ASN A 94 -14.26 16.92 -34.67
C ASN A 94 -13.31 16.39 -35.77
N LEU A 95 -13.01 15.09 -35.72
CA LEU A 95 -12.09 14.43 -36.67
C LEU A 95 -12.60 14.45 -38.11
N GLU A 96 -13.92 14.38 -38.32
CA GLU A 96 -14.51 14.44 -39.65
C GLU A 96 -14.27 15.80 -40.31
N GLU A 97 -14.47 16.87 -39.54
CA GLU A 97 -14.23 18.23 -40.01
C GLU A 97 -12.73 18.50 -40.22
N CYS A 98 -11.87 18.03 -39.31
CA CYS A 98 -10.42 18.10 -39.50
C CYS A 98 -10.01 17.42 -40.81
N LYS A 99 -10.54 16.21 -41.07
CA LYS A 99 -10.29 15.46 -42.30
C LYS A 99 -10.81 16.21 -43.54
N ARG A 100 -12.01 16.79 -43.48
CA ARG A 100 -12.60 17.58 -44.57
C ARG A 100 -11.73 18.77 -44.95
N ARG A 101 -11.08 19.40 -43.97
CA ARG A 101 -10.17 20.55 -44.16
C ARG A 101 -8.71 20.17 -44.44
N GLY A 102 -8.38 18.88 -44.43
CA GLY A 102 -6.99 18.41 -44.60
C GLY A 102 -6.11 18.65 -43.37
N VAL A 103 -6.69 18.85 -42.19
CA VAL A 103 -5.97 18.99 -40.92
C VAL A 103 -5.62 17.61 -40.39
N GLN A 104 -4.34 17.30 -40.32
CA GLN A 104 -3.83 16.08 -39.70
C GLN A 104 -3.92 16.20 -38.18
N VAL A 105 -4.48 15.18 -37.52
CA VAL A 105 -4.60 15.13 -36.06
C VAL A 105 -3.66 14.05 -35.52
N ALA A 106 -2.78 14.44 -34.61
CA ALA A 106 -1.91 13.54 -33.87
C ALA A 106 -2.25 13.59 -32.37
N ASN A 107 -2.05 12.50 -31.65
CA ASN A 107 -2.25 12.41 -30.21
C ASN A 107 -1.15 11.58 -29.54
N VAL A 108 -1.12 11.56 -28.21
CA VAL A 108 -0.15 10.79 -27.42
C VAL A 108 -0.73 9.45 -26.94
N GLY A 109 -1.34 8.69 -27.85
CA GLY A 109 -2.19 7.54 -27.53
C GLY A 109 -1.55 6.50 -26.59
N GLU A 110 -0.36 5.98 -26.92
CA GLU A 110 0.24 4.87 -26.19
C GLU A 110 1.16 5.28 -25.02
N THR A 111 1.54 6.56 -24.93
CA THR A 111 2.54 7.02 -23.95
C THR A 111 2.05 6.94 -22.50
N HIS A 112 0.73 6.84 -22.30
CA HIS A 112 0.11 6.81 -20.98
C HIS A 112 -0.46 5.43 -20.59
N SER A 113 -0.54 4.47 -21.51
CA SER A 113 -1.28 3.21 -21.29
C SER A 113 -0.82 2.45 -20.06
N LYS A 114 0.50 2.30 -19.86
CA LYS A 114 1.05 1.64 -18.66
C LYS A 114 0.74 2.40 -17.38
N ASN A 115 0.91 3.72 -17.38
CA ASN A 115 0.63 4.54 -16.20
C ASN A 115 -0.87 4.53 -15.82
N VAL A 116 -1.77 4.46 -16.80
CA VAL A 116 -3.21 4.35 -16.56
C VAL A 116 -3.57 2.97 -16.03
N ALA A 117 -3.00 1.90 -16.59
CA ALA A 117 -3.18 0.54 -16.09
C ALA A 117 -2.70 0.39 -14.64
N ASP A 118 -1.51 0.91 -14.32
CA ASP A 118 -0.96 0.88 -12.96
C ASP A 118 -1.88 1.62 -11.97
N TYR A 119 -2.44 2.76 -12.40
CA TYR A 119 -3.38 3.54 -11.59
C TYR A 119 -4.69 2.79 -11.34
N ALA A 120 -5.21 2.10 -12.37
CA ALA A 120 -6.42 1.30 -12.24
C ALA A 120 -6.23 0.16 -11.24
N VAL A 121 -5.06 -0.50 -11.23
CA VAL A 121 -4.73 -1.52 -10.21
C VAL A 121 -4.61 -0.88 -8.83
N GLY A 122 -3.99 0.30 -8.72
CA GLY A 122 -3.94 1.05 -7.47
C GLY A 122 -5.32 1.36 -6.90
N LEU A 123 -6.24 1.87 -7.72
CA LEU A 123 -7.63 2.14 -7.33
C LEU A 123 -8.38 0.85 -6.94
N LEU A 124 -8.16 -0.25 -7.67
CA LEU A 124 -8.75 -1.54 -7.33
C LEU A 124 -8.30 -2.00 -5.94
N LEU A 125 -6.99 -1.95 -5.68
CA LEU A 125 -6.42 -2.32 -4.39
C LEU A 125 -6.89 -1.37 -3.28
N ASP A 126 -6.90 -0.07 -3.53
CA ASP A 126 -7.41 0.94 -2.59
C ASP A 126 -8.86 0.66 -2.17
N VAL A 127 -9.75 0.36 -3.13
CA VAL A 127 -11.16 0.05 -2.84
C VAL A 127 -11.30 -1.29 -2.12
N MET A 128 -10.66 -2.35 -2.62
CA MET A 128 -10.78 -3.70 -2.05
C MET A 128 -10.16 -3.81 -0.66
N ARG A 129 -9.08 -3.05 -0.41
CA ARG A 129 -8.33 -3.04 0.85
C ARG A 129 -8.63 -1.83 1.73
N ARG A 130 -9.51 -0.94 1.26
CA ARG A 130 -10.04 0.24 1.95
C ARG A 130 -8.94 1.20 2.44
N ILE A 131 -7.84 1.31 1.68
CA ILE A 131 -6.62 2.06 2.08
C ILE A 131 -6.96 3.52 2.41
N THR A 132 -7.59 4.25 1.49
CA THR A 132 -8.00 5.65 1.67
C THR A 132 -8.90 5.84 2.89
N MET A 133 -9.82 4.91 3.13
CA MET A 133 -10.75 5.00 4.26
C MET A 133 -10.06 4.74 5.60
N SER A 134 -9.04 3.90 5.59
CA SER A 134 -8.28 3.56 6.77
C SER A 134 -7.22 4.61 7.11
N ASP A 135 -6.64 5.26 6.10
CA ASP A 135 -5.85 6.49 6.29
C ASP A 135 -6.67 7.60 6.97
N ARG A 136 -7.89 7.83 6.50
CA ARG A 136 -8.82 8.73 7.20
C ARG A 136 -9.10 8.29 8.63
N TYR A 137 -9.27 6.99 8.87
CA TYR A 137 -9.60 6.49 10.19
C TYR A 137 -8.48 6.75 11.19
N VAL A 138 -7.23 6.48 10.79
CA VAL A 138 -6.03 6.77 11.58
C VAL A 138 -5.89 8.27 11.82
N ARG A 139 -5.95 9.09 10.76
CA ARG A 139 -5.77 10.56 10.86
C ARG A 139 -6.84 11.25 11.69
N ASN A 140 -8.05 10.71 11.76
CA ASN A 140 -9.12 11.22 12.63
C ASN A 140 -9.05 10.71 14.08
N GLY A 141 -7.97 10.02 14.47
CA GLY A 141 -7.79 9.47 15.82
C GLY A 141 -8.78 8.36 16.18
N LEU A 142 -9.43 7.75 15.18
CA LEU A 142 -10.46 6.74 15.42
C LEU A 142 -9.86 5.40 15.83
N TRP A 143 -8.61 5.08 15.45
CA TRP A 143 -7.97 3.84 15.89
C TRP A 143 -7.76 3.79 17.40
N VAL A 144 -7.22 4.88 17.97
CA VAL A 144 -7.03 5.02 19.42
C VAL A 144 -8.37 4.99 20.17
N THR A 145 -9.41 5.62 19.63
CA THR A 145 -10.69 5.79 20.34
C THR A 145 -11.71 4.68 20.11
N ARG A 146 -11.61 3.93 19.01
CA ARG A 146 -12.60 2.92 18.60
C ARG A 146 -11.99 1.55 18.32
N GLY A 147 -10.67 1.40 18.39
CA GLY A 147 -9.97 0.14 18.13
C GLY A 147 -9.88 -0.18 16.63
N ASN A 148 -9.75 -1.46 16.32
CA ASN A 148 -9.48 -1.92 14.94
C ASN A 148 -10.54 -1.44 13.94
N TYR A 149 -10.07 -1.14 12.73
CA TYR A 149 -10.93 -0.71 11.65
C TYR A 149 -11.98 -1.77 11.32
N PRO A 150 -13.28 -1.41 11.21
CA PRO A 150 -14.32 -2.40 11.02
C PRO A 150 -14.23 -3.06 9.64
N LEU A 151 -14.18 -4.39 9.65
CA LEU A 151 -14.15 -5.29 8.49
C LEU A 151 -15.27 -5.07 7.46
N GLY A 152 -16.31 -4.27 7.77
CA GLY A 152 -17.29 -3.84 6.79
C GLY A 152 -18.07 -5.00 6.17
N SER A 153 -18.59 -5.88 7.01
CA SER A 153 -19.86 -6.54 6.75
C SER A 153 -20.85 -6.00 7.77
N LYS A 154 -22.13 -5.93 7.40
CA LYS A 154 -23.21 -5.57 8.31
C LYS A 154 -22.97 -6.21 9.68
N ARG A 155 -23.14 -5.44 10.76
CA ARG A 155 -23.53 -6.02 12.06
C ARG A 155 -24.89 -6.70 11.86
N GLU A 156 -24.93 -7.86 11.22
CA GLU A 156 -26.09 -8.72 11.29
C GLU A 156 -26.08 -9.33 12.68
N LYS A 157 -27.09 -8.91 13.44
CA LYS A 157 -27.42 -9.39 14.77
C LYS A 157 -27.59 -10.90 14.69
N TYR A 158 -26.74 -11.64 15.40
CA TYR A 158 -27.08 -12.99 15.83
C TYR A 158 -27.40 -12.91 17.33
N HIS A 159 -28.69 -12.72 17.60
CA HIS A 159 -29.30 -13.14 18.85
C HIS A 159 -30.07 -14.42 18.57
N ASN A 160 -29.96 -15.33 19.53
CA ASN A 160 -30.68 -16.60 19.70
C ASN A 160 -29.99 -17.82 19.07
N MET A 161 -29.26 -18.55 19.93
CA MET A 161 -29.26 -20.01 19.89
C MET A 161 -29.85 -20.49 21.21
N GLU A 162 -31.01 -21.15 21.10
CA GLU A 162 -31.66 -21.86 22.19
C GLU A 162 -30.78 -23.02 22.64
N SER A 163 -30.76 -23.23 23.96
CA SER A 163 -30.16 -24.37 24.63
C SER A 163 -30.80 -25.67 24.18
N ILE A 164 -30.02 -26.54 23.55
CA ILE A 164 -30.38 -27.96 23.36
C ILE A 164 -29.68 -28.75 24.48
N GLU A 165 -30.45 -29.11 25.50
CA GLU A 165 -30.06 -30.15 26.45
C GLU A 165 -30.30 -31.54 25.85
N GLY A 166 -29.38 -32.47 26.14
CA GLY A 166 -29.64 -33.90 26.03
C GLY A 166 -28.86 -34.65 24.96
N SER A 167 -27.52 -34.64 25.03
CA SER A 167 -26.72 -35.79 24.59
C SER A 167 -25.41 -35.83 25.36
N VAL A 168 -24.89 -37.03 25.66
CA VAL A 168 -23.58 -37.23 26.29
C VAL A 168 -22.54 -36.68 25.32
N GLN A 169 -22.04 -35.47 25.58
CA GLN A 169 -21.03 -34.87 24.73
C GLN A 169 -19.71 -35.64 24.87
N PRO A 170 -19.00 -35.90 23.76
CA PRO A 170 -17.63 -36.41 23.84
C PRO A 170 -16.79 -35.45 24.68
N VAL A 171 -15.86 -35.97 25.48
CA VAL A 171 -14.90 -35.13 26.21
C VAL A 171 -14.01 -34.44 25.18
N LEU A 172 -14.38 -33.22 24.82
CA LEU A 172 -13.62 -32.43 23.85
C LEU A 172 -12.26 -32.04 24.46
N PRO A 173 -11.18 -32.03 23.67
CA PRO A 173 -9.88 -31.60 24.16
C PRO A 173 -9.92 -30.15 24.67
N LEU A 174 -9.24 -29.90 25.79
CA LEU A 174 -9.20 -28.61 26.45
C LEU A 174 -8.14 -27.70 25.81
N VAL A 175 -8.55 -26.50 25.40
CA VAL A 175 -7.68 -25.45 24.85
C VAL A 175 -7.87 -24.18 25.68
N VAL A 176 -6.78 -23.61 26.19
CA VAL A 176 -6.83 -22.33 26.92
C VAL A 176 -6.59 -21.16 25.97
N PHE A 177 -7.31 -20.05 26.13
CA PHE A 177 -7.02 -18.79 25.45
C PHE A 177 -6.75 -17.66 26.46
N ILE A 178 -5.86 -16.74 26.11
CA ILE A 178 -5.51 -15.57 26.94
C ILE A 178 -6.54 -14.45 26.69
N THR A 179 -6.60 -14.00 25.44
CA THR A 179 -7.57 -13.01 24.97
C THR A 179 -8.77 -13.70 24.32
N GLN A 180 -9.96 -13.20 24.62
CA GLN A 180 -11.22 -13.71 24.09
C GLN A 180 -11.25 -13.64 22.55
N PRO A 181 -11.35 -14.80 21.85
CA PRO A 181 -11.52 -14.82 20.40
C PRO A 181 -12.86 -14.24 19.97
N SER A 182 -12.98 -13.90 18.69
CA SER A 182 -14.25 -13.44 18.12
C SER A 182 -15.35 -14.50 18.26
N ALA A 183 -16.62 -14.06 18.20
CA ALA A 183 -17.76 -14.97 18.30
C ALA A 183 -17.72 -16.07 17.23
N ASP A 184 -17.37 -15.71 15.98
CA ASP A 184 -17.25 -16.66 14.87
C ASP A 184 -16.14 -17.67 15.11
N PHE A 185 -15.00 -17.23 15.66
CA PHE A 185 -13.89 -18.10 16.03
C PHE A 185 -14.30 -19.07 17.13
N MET A 186 -14.96 -18.58 18.18
CA MET A 186 -15.48 -19.41 19.27
C MET A 186 -16.50 -20.43 18.78
N ALA A 187 -17.43 -20.02 17.91
CA ALA A 187 -18.46 -20.89 17.36
C ALA A 187 -17.87 -22.00 16.48
N ALA A 188 -16.85 -21.70 15.67
CA ALA A 188 -16.18 -22.70 14.84
C ALA A 188 -15.43 -23.74 15.69
N PHE A 189 -14.79 -23.29 16.78
CA PHE A 189 -13.97 -24.15 17.63
C PHE A 189 -14.76 -24.99 18.63
N SER A 190 -15.88 -24.49 19.15
CA SER A 190 -16.66 -25.14 20.22
C SER A 190 -17.22 -26.52 19.83
N THR A 191 -17.32 -26.81 18.54
CA THR A 191 -17.72 -28.12 18.01
C THR A 191 -16.63 -29.20 18.14
N LYS A 192 -15.37 -28.80 18.30
CA LYS A 192 -14.19 -29.68 18.26
C LYS A 192 -13.32 -29.61 19.52
N PHE A 193 -13.35 -28.48 20.23
CA PHE A 193 -12.52 -28.21 21.40
C PHE A 193 -13.33 -27.54 22.50
N HIS A 194 -12.95 -27.80 23.75
CA HIS A 194 -13.43 -27.03 24.89
C HIS A 194 -12.50 -25.84 25.10
N LEU A 195 -12.90 -24.65 24.66
CA LEU A 195 -12.14 -23.42 24.88
C LEU A 195 -12.46 -22.83 26.24
N ILE A 196 -11.43 -22.58 27.04
CA ILE A 196 -11.57 -21.93 28.34
C ILE A 196 -10.68 -20.69 28.44
N PRO A 197 -11.15 -19.62 29.12
CA PRO A 197 -10.30 -18.46 29.35
C PRO A 197 -9.18 -18.81 30.33
N ALA A 198 -8.08 -18.06 30.25
CA ALA A 198 -6.95 -18.16 31.17
C ALA A 198 -7.32 -17.91 32.65
N SER A 199 -8.47 -17.28 32.92
CA SER A 199 -9.06 -17.08 34.25
C SER A 199 -9.81 -18.30 34.81
N SER A 200 -10.04 -19.33 33.99
CA SER A 200 -10.72 -20.56 34.42
C SER A 200 -9.91 -21.32 35.47
N PRO A 201 -10.54 -21.91 36.51
CA PRO A 201 -9.85 -22.74 37.50
C PRO A 201 -9.25 -24.01 36.89
N PHE A 202 -9.71 -24.41 35.70
CA PHE A 202 -9.20 -25.59 34.98
C PHE A 202 -8.08 -25.26 33.97
N SER A 203 -7.68 -24.00 33.87
CA SER A 203 -6.76 -23.53 32.84
C SER A 203 -5.37 -24.17 32.94
N ALA A 204 -4.86 -24.43 34.15
CA ALA A 204 -3.58 -25.11 34.37
C ALA A 204 -3.55 -26.57 33.86
N SER A 205 -4.72 -27.18 33.66
CA SER A 205 -4.84 -28.55 33.12
C SER A 205 -4.83 -28.60 31.59
N ALA A 206 -4.86 -27.46 30.89
CA ALA A 206 -4.83 -27.43 29.44
C ALA A 206 -3.44 -27.82 28.92
N CYS A 207 -3.41 -28.71 27.93
CA CYS A 207 -2.17 -29.10 27.26
C CYS A 207 -1.94 -28.37 25.93
N ALA A 208 -2.86 -27.47 25.56
CA ALA A 208 -2.82 -26.69 24.34
C ALA A 208 -3.34 -25.26 24.61
N MET A 209 -2.74 -24.26 23.96
CA MET A 209 -3.08 -22.85 24.11
C MET A 209 -3.32 -22.21 22.73
N LEU A 210 -4.35 -21.36 22.67
CA LEU A 210 -4.61 -20.45 21.56
C LEU A 210 -4.08 -19.06 21.91
N GLU A 211 -3.13 -18.58 21.11
CA GLU A 211 -2.70 -17.19 21.09
C GLU A 211 -3.45 -16.51 19.94
N TYR A 212 -4.42 -15.65 20.28
CA TYR A 212 -5.34 -15.06 19.30
C TYR A 212 -5.01 -13.62 18.92
N SER A 213 -4.45 -12.83 19.83
CA SER A 213 -4.42 -11.36 19.71
C SER A 213 -3.16 -10.83 19.01
N GLY A 214 -2.04 -11.53 19.15
CA GLY A 214 -0.70 -11.08 18.73
C GLY A 214 -0.05 -10.09 19.69
N PHE A 215 -0.79 -9.61 20.70
CA PHE A 215 -0.33 -8.62 21.67
C PHE A 215 -0.02 -9.22 23.05
N ASP A 216 -0.61 -10.38 23.35
CA ASP A 216 -0.33 -11.09 24.60
C ASP A 216 1.08 -11.69 24.57
N CYS A 217 1.90 -11.34 25.55
CA CYS A 217 3.24 -11.93 25.70
C CYS A 217 3.11 -13.35 26.26
N VAL A 218 3.51 -14.34 25.46
CA VAL A 218 3.66 -15.74 25.87
C VAL A 218 5.12 -15.95 26.30
N ASP A 219 5.44 -15.39 27.47
CA ASP A 219 6.77 -15.42 28.09
C ASP A 219 6.92 -16.57 29.10
N SER A 220 8.13 -16.74 29.66
CA SER A 220 8.39 -17.75 30.68
C SER A 220 7.43 -17.67 31.87
N ALA A 221 7.06 -16.46 32.32
CA ALA A 221 6.18 -16.27 33.47
C ALA A 221 4.75 -16.74 33.19
N LEU A 222 4.24 -16.51 31.97
CA LEU A 222 2.97 -17.07 31.54
C LEU A 222 3.06 -18.58 31.41
N LEU A 223 4.12 -19.10 30.78
CA LEU A 223 4.32 -20.54 30.56
C LEU A 223 4.41 -21.31 31.90
N ASP A 224 4.95 -20.71 32.97
CA ASP A 224 5.03 -21.32 34.31
C ASP A 224 3.66 -21.65 34.91
N ARG A 225 2.61 -20.94 34.50
CA ARG A 225 1.23 -21.19 34.94
C ARG A 225 0.59 -22.42 34.28
N TYR A 226 1.20 -22.95 33.22
CA TYR A 226 0.65 -24.03 32.41
C TYR A 226 1.64 -25.20 32.30
N PRO A 227 1.90 -25.93 33.41
CA PRO A 227 2.93 -26.96 33.47
C PRO A 227 2.66 -28.17 32.56
N LEU A 228 1.41 -28.35 32.09
CA LEU A 228 1.02 -29.41 31.17
C LEU A 228 0.97 -28.96 29.70
N LEU A 229 1.28 -27.70 29.41
CA LEU A 229 1.24 -27.15 28.06
C LEU A 229 2.26 -27.84 27.16
N ARG A 230 1.82 -28.25 25.97
CA ARG A 230 2.68 -28.89 24.95
C ARG A 230 2.51 -28.28 23.55
N CYS A 231 1.51 -27.42 23.36
CA CYS A 231 1.24 -26.78 22.07
C CYS A 231 0.73 -25.36 22.25
N VAL A 232 1.29 -24.42 21.49
CA VAL A 232 0.76 -23.06 21.30
C VAL A 232 0.43 -22.89 19.82
N VAL A 233 -0.83 -22.60 19.53
CA VAL A 233 -1.29 -22.25 18.18
C VAL A 233 -1.53 -20.75 18.15
N SER A 234 -0.73 -20.03 17.37
CA SER A 234 -0.94 -18.60 17.14
C SER A 234 -1.81 -18.39 15.90
N ALA A 235 -2.82 -17.53 16.03
CA ALA A 235 -3.65 -17.06 14.93
C ALA A 235 -2.93 -16.00 14.06
N ASN A 236 -1.69 -15.65 14.39
CA ASN A 236 -0.94 -14.55 13.78
C ASN A 236 0.16 -15.04 12.83
N ALA A 237 0.69 -14.13 12.00
CA ALA A 237 1.82 -14.41 11.13
C ALA A 237 3.15 -14.42 11.88
N GLY A 238 3.40 -13.34 12.62
CA GLY A 238 4.56 -13.21 13.50
C GLY A 238 4.29 -13.89 14.84
N VAL A 239 5.39 -14.23 15.51
CA VAL A 239 5.42 -14.91 16.80
C VAL A 239 6.41 -14.21 17.74
N ASP A 240 6.65 -12.92 17.48
CA ASP A 240 7.56 -12.06 18.24
C ASP A 240 7.11 -11.84 19.70
N ASN A 241 5.84 -12.07 19.99
CA ASN A 241 5.27 -12.10 21.33
C ASN A 241 5.41 -13.44 22.06
N ILE A 242 5.95 -14.49 21.42
CA ILE A 242 6.11 -15.83 21.98
C ILE A 242 7.59 -16.12 22.23
N ASP A 243 7.94 -16.50 23.46
CA ASP A 243 9.31 -16.94 23.78
C ASP A 243 9.59 -18.33 23.19
N LEU A 244 10.00 -18.35 21.92
CA LEU A 244 10.28 -19.58 21.18
C LEU A 244 11.44 -20.38 21.80
N GLU A 245 12.41 -19.71 22.43
CA GLU A 245 13.54 -20.39 23.07
C GLU A 245 13.07 -21.15 24.31
N GLU A 246 12.21 -20.52 25.12
CA GLU A 246 11.61 -21.14 26.29
C GLU A 246 10.61 -22.24 25.92
N CYS A 247 9.77 -22.02 24.90
CA CYS A 247 8.91 -23.08 24.35
C CYS A 247 9.74 -24.30 23.94
N ARG A 248 10.87 -24.09 23.24
CA ARG A 248 11.77 -25.17 22.83
C ARG A 248 12.39 -25.90 24.03
N LYS A 249 12.85 -25.18 25.07
CA LYS A 249 13.40 -25.79 26.30
C LYS A 249 12.36 -26.69 27.00
N ARG A 250 11.09 -26.30 26.96
CA ARG A 250 9.97 -27.04 27.56
C ARG A 250 9.37 -28.13 26.65
N GLY A 251 9.83 -28.25 25.41
CA GLY A 251 9.25 -29.17 24.41
C GLY A 251 7.84 -28.77 23.96
N ILE A 252 7.51 -27.48 24.05
CA ILE A 252 6.24 -26.92 23.59
C ILE A 252 6.33 -26.65 22.10
N LEU A 253 5.44 -27.28 21.33
CA LEU A 253 5.28 -27.04 19.91
C LEU A 253 4.62 -25.69 19.66
N VAL A 254 5.12 -24.92 18.70
CA VAL A 254 4.53 -23.63 18.30
C VAL A 254 4.11 -23.70 16.83
N THR A 255 2.92 -23.20 16.52
CA THR A 255 2.41 -23.05 15.14
C THR A 255 1.90 -21.64 14.92
N ASN A 256 1.82 -21.21 13.66
CA ASN A 256 1.32 -19.89 13.28
C ASN A 256 0.45 -19.93 12.01
N ALA A 257 -0.14 -18.80 11.63
CA ALA A 257 -0.99 -18.67 10.44
C ALA A 257 -0.32 -17.87 9.30
N GLY A 258 1.01 -17.70 9.31
CA GLY A 258 1.72 -16.79 8.41
C GLY A 258 1.51 -17.02 6.90
N GLN A 259 1.29 -18.26 6.47
CA GLN A 259 1.05 -18.57 5.05
C GLN A 259 -0.29 -18.05 4.55
N VAL A 260 -1.33 -18.06 5.40
CA VAL A 260 -2.69 -17.60 5.06
C VAL A 260 -2.67 -16.14 4.64
N PHE A 261 -1.94 -15.31 5.39
CA PHE A 261 -1.89 -13.86 5.19
C PHE A 261 -1.10 -13.40 3.97
N SER A 262 -0.32 -14.28 3.35
CA SER A 262 0.74 -13.86 2.44
C SER A 262 0.25 -13.14 1.19
N LYS A 263 -0.95 -13.50 0.68
CA LYS A 263 -1.53 -12.85 -0.51
C LYS A 263 -2.13 -11.50 -0.17
N ASP A 264 -2.88 -11.41 0.93
CA ASP A 264 -3.55 -10.19 1.36
C ASP A 264 -2.56 -9.08 1.74
N VAL A 265 -1.53 -9.43 2.51
CA VAL A 265 -0.46 -8.48 2.88
C VAL A 265 0.29 -8.00 1.63
N ALA A 266 0.53 -8.90 0.67
CA ALA A 266 1.22 -8.52 -0.56
C ALA A 266 0.38 -7.58 -1.45
N ASP A 267 -0.93 -7.81 -1.56
CA ASP A 267 -1.85 -6.88 -2.21
C ASP A 267 -1.84 -5.52 -1.52
N TYR A 268 -1.88 -5.53 -0.18
CA TYR A 268 -1.88 -4.32 0.63
C TYR A 268 -0.62 -3.49 0.45
N ALA A 269 0.56 -4.13 0.49
CA ALA A 269 1.85 -3.47 0.29
C ALA A 269 1.96 -2.81 -1.09
N VAL A 270 1.48 -3.49 -2.14
CA VAL A 270 1.45 -2.94 -3.50
C VAL A 270 0.46 -1.79 -3.60
N GLY A 271 -0.70 -1.89 -2.95
CA GLY A 271 -1.69 -0.81 -2.87
C GLY A 271 -1.11 0.43 -2.19
N LEU A 272 -0.49 0.29 -1.02
CA LEU A 272 0.19 1.37 -0.30
C LEU A 272 1.28 2.01 -1.18
N LEU A 273 2.09 1.20 -1.86
CA LEU A 273 3.14 1.69 -2.74
C LEU A 273 2.59 2.54 -3.88
N ILE A 274 1.55 2.05 -4.57
CA ILE A 274 0.92 2.79 -5.67
C ILE A 274 0.28 4.06 -5.12
N ASP A 275 -0.37 4.02 -3.96
CA ASP A 275 -0.97 5.19 -3.34
C ASP A 275 0.08 6.27 -3.01
N VAL A 276 1.20 5.93 -2.38
CA VAL A 276 2.27 6.91 -2.11
C VAL A 276 2.79 7.52 -3.42
N PHE A 277 2.99 6.72 -4.47
CA PHE A 277 3.47 7.22 -5.75
C PHE A 277 2.46 8.06 -6.53
N ARG A 278 1.19 7.70 -6.46
CA ARG A 278 0.11 8.24 -7.31
C ARG A 278 -0.83 9.16 -6.56
N LYS A 279 -0.64 9.28 -5.25
CA LYS A 279 -1.37 10.14 -4.33
C LYS A 279 -2.88 9.88 -4.38
N ILE A 280 -3.30 8.61 -4.37
CA ILE A 280 -4.72 8.22 -4.50
C ILE A 280 -5.51 8.78 -3.32
N THR A 281 -5.08 8.49 -2.09
CA THR A 281 -5.74 8.96 -0.87
C THR A 281 -5.82 10.49 -0.82
N MET A 282 -4.74 11.16 -1.19
CA MET A 282 -4.69 12.63 -1.26
C MET A 282 -5.61 13.19 -2.36
N SER A 283 -5.63 12.57 -3.53
CA SER A 283 -6.50 12.97 -4.64
C SER A 283 -7.98 12.79 -4.26
N ASP A 284 -8.34 11.73 -3.55
CA ASP A 284 -9.72 11.54 -3.04
C ASP A 284 -10.10 12.63 -2.03
N ARG A 285 -9.19 13.05 -1.13
CA ARG A 285 -9.41 14.22 -0.26
C ARG A 285 -9.63 15.50 -1.07
N TYR A 286 -8.73 15.78 -2.01
CA TYR A 286 -8.75 17.00 -2.84
C TYR A 286 -10.07 17.15 -3.62
N VAL A 287 -10.56 16.06 -4.20
CA VAL A 287 -11.86 16.05 -4.92
C VAL A 287 -13.03 16.27 -3.96
N ARG A 288 -13.05 15.59 -2.80
CA ARG A 288 -14.14 15.71 -1.81
C ARG A 288 -14.22 17.09 -1.15
N GLU A 289 -13.09 17.78 -1.03
CA GLU A 289 -13.04 19.16 -0.56
C GLU A 289 -13.49 20.18 -1.61
N GLY A 290 -13.85 19.73 -2.82
CA GLY A 290 -14.26 20.62 -3.93
C GLY A 290 -13.10 21.42 -4.51
N LEU A 291 -11.84 21.03 -4.24
CA LEU A 291 -10.68 21.78 -4.69
C LEU A 291 -10.40 21.56 -6.17
N TRP A 292 -10.81 20.44 -6.75
CA TRP A 292 -10.60 20.22 -8.18
C TRP A 292 -11.35 21.24 -9.06
N SER A 293 -12.56 21.62 -8.68
CA SER A 293 -13.34 22.62 -9.43
C SER A 293 -12.80 24.04 -9.26
N THR A 294 -12.07 24.32 -8.17
CA THR A 294 -11.60 25.67 -7.82
C THR A 294 -10.13 25.90 -8.15
N LEU A 295 -9.27 24.92 -7.87
CA LEU A 295 -7.82 24.96 -8.04
C LEU A 295 -7.33 24.18 -9.27
N GLY A 296 -8.19 23.38 -9.91
CA GLY A 296 -7.84 22.63 -11.11
C GLY A 296 -7.04 21.35 -10.82
N ASN A 297 -6.24 20.89 -11.78
CA ASN A 297 -5.58 19.59 -11.73
C ASN A 297 -4.69 19.43 -10.48
N TYR A 298 -4.72 18.22 -9.91
CA TYR A 298 -3.88 17.88 -8.76
C TYR A 298 -2.42 17.60 -9.16
N LEU A 299 -1.54 17.52 -8.15
CA LEU A 299 -0.10 17.30 -8.29
C LEU A 299 0.24 16.05 -9.11
N LEU A 300 1.34 16.14 -9.87
CA LEU A 300 1.89 14.98 -10.58
C LEU A 300 2.30 13.87 -9.59
N GLY A 301 1.92 12.64 -9.93
CA GLY A 301 2.48 11.43 -9.32
C GLY A 301 3.75 10.98 -10.01
N SER A 302 4.30 9.83 -9.60
CA SER A 302 5.43 9.20 -10.29
C SER A 302 5.06 7.84 -10.89
N ARG A 303 5.83 7.43 -11.91
CA ARG A 303 5.72 6.12 -12.55
C ARG A 303 6.35 5.03 -11.68
N LEU A 304 5.67 3.88 -11.56
CA LEU A 304 6.17 2.70 -10.87
C LEU A 304 7.10 1.84 -11.75
N GLY A 305 6.72 1.60 -13.00
CA GLY A 305 7.51 0.76 -13.90
C GLY A 305 8.96 1.23 -14.09
N GLY A 306 9.90 0.28 -14.04
CA GLY A 306 11.34 0.49 -14.13
C GLY A 306 12.04 0.86 -12.82
N LYS A 307 11.30 1.07 -11.72
CA LYS A 307 11.86 1.37 -10.40
C LYS A 307 12.60 0.17 -9.80
N ARG A 308 13.63 0.46 -9.00
CA ARG A 308 14.39 -0.53 -8.23
C ARG A 308 13.73 -0.73 -6.87
N VAL A 309 13.38 -1.96 -6.54
CA VAL A 309 12.70 -2.32 -5.29
C VAL A 309 13.61 -3.25 -4.48
N GLY A 310 14.00 -2.80 -3.29
CA GLY A 310 14.67 -3.61 -2.29
C GLY A 310 13.67 -4.19 -1.30
N ILE A 311 13.64 -5.51 -1.17
CA ILE A 311 12.75 -6.20 -0.22
C ILE A 311 13.57 -6.73 0.96
N VAL A 312 13.30 -6.21 2.16
CA VAL A 312 13.87 -6.70 3.42
C VAL A 312 13.00 -7.88 3.88
N GLY A 313 13.51 -9.09 3.72
CA GLY A 313 12.82 -10.34 4.05
C GLY A 313 12.10 -10.99 2.86
N LEU A 314 12.80 -11.83 2.09
CA LEU A 314 12.19 -12.61 1.01
C LEU A 314 11.53 -13.92 1.50
N GLY A 315 10.59 -13.78 2.43
CA GLY A 315 9.72 -14.87 2.92
C GLY A 315 8.51 -15.11 2.00
N SER A 316 7.43 -15.70 2.52
CA SER A 316 6.19 -15.90 1.76
C SER A 316 5.57 -14.57 1.31
N ILE A 317 5.48 -13.59 2.23
CA ILE A 317 4.98 -12.23 1.95
C ILE A 317 5.91 -11.51 0.97
N GLY A 318 7.20 -11.41 1.27
CA GLY A 318 8.17 -10.73 0.40
C GLY A 318 8.22 -11.31 -1.02
N SER A 319 8.12 -12.64 -1.16
CA SER A 319 8.04 -13.30 -2.48
C SER A 319 6.76 -12.95 -3.23
N ALA A 320 5.62 -12.90 -2.52
CA ALA A 320 4.33 -12.53 -3.10
C ALA A 320 4.29 -11.05 -3.53
N ILE A 321 4.98 -10.16 -2.81
CA ILE A 321 5.18 -8.76 -3.19
C ILE A 321 6.07 -8.66 -4.43
N ALA A 322 7.22 -9.34 -4.42
CA ALA A 322 8.16 -9.36 -5.55
C ALA A 322 7.48 -9.77 -6.86
N LYS A 323 6.71 -10.86 -6.83
CA LYS A 323 5.96 -11.37 -7.99
C LYS A 323 4.99 -10.35 -8.57
N ARG A 324 4.31 -9.57 -7.72
CA ARG A 324 3.40 -8.52 -8.18
C ARG A 324 4.16 -7.37 -8.82
N LEU A 325 5.21 -6.88 -8.15
CA LEU A 325 6.00 -5.73 -8.62
C LEU A 325 6.80 -6.04 -9.90
N GLU A 326 7.20 -7.29 -10.11
CA GLU A 326 7.79 -7.73 -11.38
C GLU A 326 6.83 -7.50 -12.56
N ALA A 327 5.53 -7.74 -12.39
CA ALA A 327 4.53 -7.51 -13.43
C ALA A 327 4.34 -6.01 -13.78
N PHE A 328 4.65 -5.10 -12.84
CA PHE A 328 4.73 -3.66 -13.11
C PHE A 328 6.03 -3.25 -13.83
N GLY A 329 6.97 -4.19 -14.04
CA GLY A 329 8.27 -3.94 -14.65
C GLY A 329 9.30 -3.35 -13.67
N CYS A 330 9.13 -3.57 -12.37
CA CYS A 330 10.14 -3.20 -11.37
C CYS A 330 11.34 -4.16 -11.38
N LYS A 331 12.50 -3.66 -10.95
CA LYS A 331 13.72 -4.46 -10.76
C LYS A 331 13.84 -4.85 -9.29
N ILE A 332 13.76 -6.14 -8.98
CA ILE A 332 13.73 -6.62 -7.60
C ILE A 332 15.12 -7.04 -7.12
N SER A 333 15.51 -6.52 -5.96
CA SER A 333 16.61 -7.01 -5.13
C SER A 333 16.08 -7.33 -3.73
N TYR A 334 16.79 -8.17 -2.98
CA TYR A 334 16.34 -8.55 -1.64
C TYR A 334 17.47 -8.78 -0.66
N LEU A 335 17.12 -8.62 0.62
CA LEU A 335 17.91 -9.04 1.76
C LEU A 335 17.19 -10.16 2.51
N SER A 336 17.94 -11.16 2.91
CA SER A 336 17.52 -12.23 3.83
C SER A 336 18.73 -12.83 4.52
N ARG A 337 18.49 -13.59 5.60
CA ARG A 337 19.55 -14.28 6.37
C ARG A 337 20.49 -15.13 5.52
N LYS A 338 19.93 -15.80 4.50
CA LYS A 338 20.67 -16.57 3.49
C LYS A 338 20.08 -16.30 2.10
N PRO A 339 20.88 -16.40 1.02
CA PRO A 339 20.34 -16.31 -0.33
C PRO A 339 19.32 -17.44 -0.58
N LYS A 340 18.30 -17.13 -1.38
CA LYS A 340 17.28 -18.08 -1.83
C LYS A 340 17.73 -18.64 -3.19
N PRO A 341 18.09 -19.93 -3.29
CA PRO A 341 18.66 -20.49 -4.52
C PRO A 341 17.64 -20.61 -5.67
N THR A 342 16.35 -20.55 -5.36
CA THR A 342 15.25 -20.79 -6.30
C THR A 342 14.65 -19.53 -6.91
N VAL A 343 15.16 -18.34 -6.56
CA VAL A 343 14.66 -17.06 -7.09
C VAL A 343 15.72 -16.38 -7.94
N SER A 344 15.28 -15.68 -9.00
CA SER A 344 16.15 -14.94 -9.92
C SER A 344 16.53 -13.54 -9.43
N TYR A 345 15.91 -13.07 -8.35
CA TYR A 345 16.13 -11.73 -7.81
C TYR A 345 17.57 -11.59 -7.27
N ARG A 346 18.11 -10.37 -7.33
CA ARG A 346 19.46 -10.11 -6.83
C ARG A 346 19.50 -10.12 -5.30
N TYR A 347 20.35 -10.96 -4.73
CA TYR A 347 20.61 -11.00 -3.29
C TYR A 347 21.62 -9.92 -2.89
N ILE A 348 21.30 -9.12 -1.87
CA ILE A 348 22.19 -8.11 -1.28
C ILE A 348 22.19 -8.33 0.25
N PRO A 349 23.30 -8.78 0.85
CA PRO A 349 23.33 -9.19 2.25
C PRO A 349 23.39 -8.01 3.24
N ASN A 350 23.77 -6.81 2.78
CA ASN A 350 23.85 -5.61 3.59
C ASN A 350 22.66 -4.68 3.31
N ILE A 351 22.01 -4.18 4.36
CA ILE A 351 20.79 -3.37 4.21
C ILE A 351 21.06 -1.96 3.68
N CYS A 352 22.20 -1.35 4.01
CA CYS A 352 22.59 -0.04 3.47
C CYS A 352 22.86 -0.13 1.96
N ASP A 353 23.54 -1.18 1.51
CA ASP A 353 23.77 -1.43 0.07
C ASP A 353 22.43 -1.68 -0.64
N LEU A 354 21.54 -2.47 -0.05
CA LEU A 354 20.20 -2.69 -0.60
C LEU A 354 19.44 -1.37 -0.74
N ALA A 355 19.47 -0.51 0.28
CA ALA A 355 18.81 0.79 0.29
C ALA A 355 19.41 1.74 -0.77
N ALA A 356 20.73 1.86 -0.85
CA ALA A 356 21.42 2.69 -1.85
C ALA A 356 21.12 2.27 -3.30
N GLU A 357 20.90 0.97 -3.51
CA GLU A 357 20.52 0.42 -4.80
C GLU A 357 19.01 0.43 -5.09
N SER A 358 18.19 0.97 -4.19
CA SER A 358 16.74 0.96 -4.28
C SER A 358 16.15 2.36 -4.46
N ASP A 359 15.04 2.45 -5.20
CA ASP A 359 14.17 3.62 -5.17
C ASP A 359 13.04 3.41 -4.13
N ILE A 360 12.76 2.15 -3.80
CA ILE A 360 11.68 1.71 -2.92
C ILE A 360 12.25 0.64 -1.98
N LEU A 361 12.08 0.80 -0.68
CA LEU A 361 12.42 -0.21 0.32
C LEU A 361 11.14 -0.78 0.95
N VAL A 362 10.92 -2.08 0.80
CA VAL A 362 9.78 -2.79 1.38
C VAL A 362 10.23 -3.63 2.56
N VAL A 363 9.69 -3.37 3.74
CA VAL A 363 9.99 -4.10 4.98
C VAL A 363 8.93 -5.17 5.21
N SER A 364 9.36 -6.43 5.15
CA SER A 364 8.50 -7.62 5.28
C SER A 364 9.17 -8.77 6.05
N CYS A 365 10.25 -8.48 6.77
CA CYS A 365 10.93 -9.43 7.63
C CYS A 365 10.21 -9.61 8.96
N ALA A 366 10.44 -10.75 9.61
CA ALA A 366 10.05 -10.94 11.00
C ALA A 366 10.83 -9.99 11.92
N LEU A 367 10.21 -9.57 13.02
CA LEU A 367 10.89 -8.83 14.08
C LEU A 367 11.63 -9.81 14.98
N THR A 368 12.90 -9.53 15.21
CA THR A 368 13.87 -10.28 16.01
C THR A 368 14.80 -9.27 16.67
N LYS A 369 15.69 -9.72 17.56
CA LYS A 369 16.71 -8.84 18.12
C LYS A 369 17.61 -8.23 17.05
N GLU A 370 17.89 -8.99 15.99
CA GLU A 370 18.76 -8.59 14.88
C GLU A 370 18.06 -7.66 13.87
N THR A 371 16.73 -7.77 13.76
CA THR A 371 15.93 -6.95 12.83
C THR A 371 15.23 -5.76 13.48
N HIS A 372 15.35 -5.62 14.80
CA HIS A 372 14.92 -4.43 15.54
C HIS A 372 15.68 -3.20 15.03
N HIS A 373 14.95 -2.18 14.59
CA HIS A 373 15.46 -0.96 13.95
C HIS A 373 16.46 -1.26 12.82
N ILE A 374 16.27 -2.36 12.08
CA ILE A 374 17.14 -2.69 10.95
C ILE A 374 17.16 -1.56 9.91
N VAL A 375 16.02 -0.88 9.72
CA VAL A 375 15.95 0.38 8.98
C VAL A 375 16.16 1.53 9.98
N ASN A 376 17.43 1.82 10.25
CA ASN A 376 17.85 2.95 11.07
C ASN A 376 18.20 4.17 10.19
N LYS A 377 18.65 5.26 10.83
CA LYS A 377 19.13 6.47 10.17
C LYS A 377 20.07 6.26 8.98
N GLN A 378 21.05 5.35 9.07
CA GLN A 378 22.01 5.11 8.00
C GLN A 378 21.34 4.51 6.77
N VAL A 379 20.37 3.61 6.98
CA VAL A 379 19.57 3.01 5.91
C VAL A 379 18.65 4.05 5.25
N LEU A 380 18.02 4.91 6.05
CA LEU A 380 17.19 6.01 5.55
C LEU A 380 18.03 6.98 4.68
N GLN A 381 19.22 7.34 5.15
CA GLN A 381 20.15 8.19 4.39
C GLN A 381 20.63 7.52 3.10
N ALA A 382 20.91 6.21 3.13
CA ALA A 382 21.30 5.46 1.95
C ALA A 382 20.17 5.38 0.91
N LEU A 383 18.92 5.22 1.35
CA LEU A 383 17.75 5.22 0.48
C LEU A 383 17.52 6.61 -0.16
N GLY A 384 17.71 7.67 0.61
CA GLY A 384 17.81 9.06 0.14
C GLY A 384 16.48 9.72 -0.28
N LYS A 385 16.59 10.99 -0.71
CA LYS A 385 15.46 11.92 -0.90
C LYS A 385 14.38 11.50 -1.89
N GLU A 386 14.70 10.64 -2.85
CA GLU A 386 13.72 10.12 -3.81
C GLU A 386 13.11 8.79 -3.36
N GLY A 387 13.60 8.26 -2.25
CA GLY A 387 13.26 6.98 -1.67
C GLY A 387 11.85 6.91 -1.10
N ILE A 388 11.20 5.76 -1.26
CA ILE A 388 9.92 5.44 -0.63
C ILE A 388 10.06 4.21 0.25
N ILE A 389 9.41 4.23 1.41
CA ILE A 389 9.40 3.12 2.36
C ILE A 389 8.01 2.53 2.47
N ILE A 390 7.90 1.21 2.42
CA ILE A 390 6.65 0.49 2.71
C ILE A 390 6.91 -0.44 3.88
N ASN A 391 6.18 -0.28 4.97
CA ASN A 391 6.26 -1.18 6.12
C ASN A 391 4.92 -1.90 6.35
N ILE A 392 4.96 -3.22 6.17
CA ILE A 392 3.84 -4.14 6.44
C ILE A 392 4.23 -5.26 7.41
N GLY A 393 5.40 -5.12 8.05
CA GLY A 393 5.96 -6.13 8.96
C GLY A 393 5.63 -5.81 10.41
N ARG A 394 6.57 -5.09 11.06
CA ARG A 394 6.42 -4.57 12.43
C ARG A 394 6.98 -3.17 12.50
N GLY A 395 6.34 -2.30 13.29
CA GLY A 395 6.79 -0.92 13.47
C GLY A 395 8.24 -0.82 13.92
N ALA A 396 8.60 -1.58 14.97
CA ALA A 396 9.94 -1.66 15.53
C ALA A 396 11.02 -2.23 14.58
N SER A 397 10.70 -2.59 13.32
CA SER A 397 11.72 -2.87 12.31
C SER A 397 12.37 -1.58 11.76
N ILE A 398 11.73 -0.43 11.98
CA ILE A 398 12.20 0.89 11.58
C ILE A 398 12.41 1.72 12.84
N ASP A 399 13.49 2.49 12.89
CA ASP A 399 13.65 3.57 13.87
C ASP A 399 12.63 4.67 13.53
N GLU A 400 11.44 4.61 14.16
CA GLU A 400 10.29 5.46 13.84
C GLU A 400 10.59 6.96 14.06
N PRO A 401 11.25 7.39 15.16
CA PRO A 401 11.66 8.78 15.35
C PRO A 401 12.56 9.32 14.23
N GLU A 402 13.48 8.51 13.69
CA GLU A 402 14.30 8.92 12.55
C GLU A 402 13.53 8.93 11.23
N LEU A 403 12.58 7.99 11.02
CA LEU A 403 11.69 7.98 9.85
C LEU A 403 10.82 9.24 9.78
N VAL A 404 9.98 9.44 10.81
CA VAL A 404 9.92 10.70 11.56
C VAL A 404 10.46 11.96 10.89
N ARG A 405 11.64 12.30 11.41
CA ARG A 405 12.48 13.42 11.01
C ARG A 405 12.76 13.43 9.50
N CYS A 406 13.12 12.29 8.92
CA CYS A 406 13.50 12.22 7.50
C CYS A 406 12.34 12.60 6.57
N LEU A 407 11.13 12.14 6.87
CA LEU A 407 9.93 12.47 6.08
C LEU A 407 9.56 13.95 6.21
N ALA A 408 9.61 14.50 7.43
CA ALA A 408 9.32 15.91 7.70
C ALA A 408 10.33 16.86 7.03
N GLN A 409 11.60 16.45 6.93
CA GLN A 409 12.67 17.23 6.31
C GLN A 409 12.83 16.97 4.80
N GLY A 410 12.04 16.06 4.22
CA GLY A 410 12.14 15.69 2.81
C GLY A 410 13.42 14.92 2.45
N GLU A 411 14.08 14.30 3.43
CA GLU A 411 15.21 13.38 3.23
C GLU A 411 14.76 12.00 2.74
N ILE A 412 13.47 11.69 2.89
CA ILE A 412 12.75 10.56 2.28
C ILE A 412 11.51 11.10 1.59
N LYS A 413 11.23 10.62 0.38
CA LYS A 413 10.13 11.13 -0.46
C LYS A 413 8.77 10.87 0.14
N GLY A 414 8.58 9.69 0.74
CA GLY A 414 7.32 9.30 1.35
C GLY A 414 7.32 7.90 1.93
N ALA A 415 6.25 7.55 2.63
CA ALA A 415 6.09 6.23 3.26
C ALA A 415 4.65 5.71 3.24
N GLY A 416 4.47 4.41 3.05
CA GLY A 416 3.22 3.70 3.28
C GLY A 416 3.37 2.77 4.48
N LEU A 417 2.64 3.04 5.56
CA LEU A 417 2.82 2.41 6.86
C LEU A 417 1.52 1.75 7.31
N ASP A 418 1.53 0.41 7.42
CA ASP A 418 0.45 -0.34 8.07
C ASP A 418 0.75 -0.63 9.55
N VAL A 419 1.99 -0.45 9.97
CA VAL A 419 2.47 -0.81 11.33
C VAL A 419 3.33 0.32 11.92
N PHE A 420 3.29 0.44 13.24
CA PHE A 420 3.91 1.52 14.02
C PHE A 420 4.56 0.96 15.30
N GLU A 421 5.49 1.70 15.90
CA GLU A 421 6.25 1.18 17.04
C GLU A 421 5.41 1.08 18.32
N HIS A 422 4.42 1.96 18.49
CA HIS A 422 3.61 2.07 19.70
C HIS A 422 2.11 1.99 19.44
N GLU A 423 1.69 1.07 18.57
CA GLU A 423 0.29 0.87 18.17
C GLU A 423 -0.66 0.73 19.38
N PRO A 424 -1.88 1.31 19.32
CA PRO A 424 -2.44 2.11 18.22
C PRO A 424 -2.01 3.59 18.24
N ASN A 425 -1.09 3.98 19.13
CA ASN A 425 -0.62 5.35 19.24
C ASN A 425 0.49 5.61 18.21
N ILE A 426 0.29 6.62 17.37
CA ILE A 426 1.25 6.99 16.33
C ILE A 426 1.74 8.43 16.55
N PRO A 427 2.95 8.77 16.08
CA PRO A 427 3.47 10.14 16.11
C PRO A 427 2.49 11.13 15.45
N LYS A 428 2.25 12.26 16.12
CA LYS A 428 1.31 13.29 15.61
C LYS A 428 1.82 13.93 14.32
N GLU A 429 3.13 14.05 14.21
CA GLU A 429 3.84 14.56 13.05
C GLU A 429 3.48 13.75 11.79
N LEU A 430 3.39 12.41 11.87
CA LEU A 430 2.97 11.58 10.73
C LEU A 430 1.54 11.90 10.27
N ILE A 431 0.63 12.23 11.21
CA ILE A 431 -0.76 12.57 10.91
C ILE A 431 -0.86 13.86 10.09
N GLU A 432 0.10 14.76 10.22
CA GLU A 432 0.14 16.05 9.52
C GLU A 432 0.81 15.94 8.14
N LEU A 433 1.64 14.92 7.92
CA LEU A 433 2.38 14.75 6.68
C LEU A 433 1.49 14.28 5.51
N GLU A 434 1.67 14.92 4.35
CA GLU A 434 0.96 14.59 3.10
C GLU A 434 1.70 13.56 2.23
N ASN A 435 2.99 13.35 2.49
CA ASN A 435 3.82 12.38 1.78
C ASN A 435 3.77 10.98 2.40
N VAL A 436 2.75 10.70 3.24
CA VAL A 436 2.56 9.40 3.87
C VAL A 436 1.14 8.87 3.69
N VAL A 437 1.01 7.55 3.67
CA VAL A 437 -0.26 6.83 3.78
C VAL A 437 -0.19 5.96 5.03
N LEU A 438 -1.17 6.10 5.92
CA LEU A 438 -1.17 5.48 7.25
C LEU A 438 -2.34 4.50 7.37
N THR A 439 -2.14 3.25 7.79
CA THR A 439 -3.25 2.30 7.94
C THR A 439 -3.16 1.57 9.29
N PRO A 440 -4.30 1.22 9.93
CA PRO A 440 -4.34 0.73 11.30
C PRO A 440 -4.12 -0.79 11.38
N HIS A 441 -2.94 -1.27 10.99
CA HIS A 441 -2.49 -2.66 11.08
C HIS A 441 -3.54 -3.68 10.64
N GLN A 442 -3.94 -3.58 9.38
CA GLN A 442 -5.12 -4.28 8.88
C GLN A 442 -4.91 -4.95 7.52
N SER A 443 -3.66 -5.03 7.06
CA SER A 443 -3.32 -5.67 5.79
C SER A 443 -3.85 -7.09 5.62
N VAL A 444 -4.10 -7.80 6.72
CA VAL A 444 -4.60 -9.18 6.77
C VAL A 444 -6.12 -9.31 6.93
N PHE A 445 -6.84 -8.23 7.20
CA PHE A 445 -8.25 -8.29 7.59
C PHE A 445 -9.17 -8.38 6.37
N THR A 446 -9.32 -9.60 5.83
CA THR A 446 -10.37 -9.99 4.88
C THR A 446 -11.24 -11.12 5.41
N PRO A 447 -12.51 -11.22 5.00
CA PRO A 447 -13.36 -12.36 5.35
C PRO A 447 -12.72 -13.70 4.98
N GLU A 448 -12.07 -13.79 3.82
CA GLU A 448 -11.39 -14.98 3.32
C GLU A 448 -10.21 -15.36 4.22
N ALA A 449 -9.33 -14.41 4.54
CA ALA A 449 -8.19 -14.67 5.42
C ALA A 449 -8.65 -15.06 6.84
N MET A 450 -9.68 -14.39 7.40
CA MET A 450 -10.19 -14.73 8.72
C MET A 450 -10.78 -16.15 8.76
N ALA A 451 -11.49 -16.56 7.70
CA ALA A 451 -11.98 -17.93 7.58
C ALA A 451 -10.83 -18.95 7.47
N GLU A 452 -9.81 -18.67 6.66
CA GLU A 452 -8.63 -19.52 6.51
C GLU A 452 -7.81 -19.64 7.81
N VAL A 453 -7.69 -18.56 8.59
CA VAL A 453 -7.04 -18.57 9.93
C VAL A 453 -7.77 -19.50 10.88
N ILE A 454 -9.10 -19.46 10.91
CA ILE A 454 -9.90 -20.39 11.73
C ILE A 454 -9.59 -21.84 11.32
N GLN A 455 -9.61 -22.13 10.01
CA GLN A 455 -9.37 -23.49 9.52
C GLN A 455 -7.96 -23.99 9.84
N ILE A 456 -6.92 -23.17 9.64
CA ILE A 456 -5.55 -23.61 9.91
C ILE A 456 -5.29 -23.82 11.40
N CYS A 457 -5.87 -22.98 12.26
CA CYS A 457 -5.74 -23.15 13.71
C CYS A 457 -6.44 -24.43 14.19
N ILE A 458 -7.66 -24.70 13.69
CA ILE A 458 -8.36 -25.97 13.95
C ILE A 458 -7.51 -27.15 13.49
N ALA A 459 -7.00 -27.12 12.25
CA ALA A 459 -6.21 -28.22 11.69
C ALA A 459 -4.92 -28.49 12.48
N ASN A 460 -4.25 -27.44 12.99
CA ASN A 460 -3.08 -27.60 13.86
C ASN A 460 -3.44 -28.26 15.20
N PHE A 461 -4.52 -27.85 15.86
CA PHE A 461 -4.97 -28.50 17.09
C PHE A 461 -5.41 -29.94 16.84
N GLU A 462 -6.17 -30.22 15.78
CA GLU A 462 -6.58 -31.59 15.44
C GLU A 462 -5.36 -32.50 15.21
N ALA A 463 -4.37 -32.02 14.45
CA ALA A 463 -3.13 -32.75 14.24
C ALA A 463 -2.40 -33.00 15.57
N PHE A 464 -2.26 -31.99 16.41
CA PHE A 464 -1.61 -32.09 17.72
C PHE A 464 -2.31 -33.12 18.63
N PHE A 465 -3.62 -33.01 18.82
CA PHE A 465 -4.37 -33.94 19.68
C PHE A 465 -4.44 -35.37 19.11
N ALA A 466 -4.32 -35.52 17.79
CA ALA A 466 -4.21 -36.82 17.13
C ALA A 466 -2.77 -37.40 17.14
N GLY A 467 -1.78 -36.70 17.70
CA GLY A 467 -0.37 -37.11 17.69
C GLY A 467 0.26 -37.12 16.29
N LYS A 468 -0.28 -36.33 15.36
CA LYS A 468 0.21 -36.19 13.98
C LYS A 468 1.10 -34.94 13.86
N PRO A 469 1.98 -34.87 12.83
CA PRO A 469 2.67 -33.63 12.51
C PRO A 469 1.68 -32.48 12.29
N VAL A 470 1.91 -31.35 12.94
CA VAL A 470 1.13 -30.13 12.74
C VAL A 470 1.36 -29.52 11.36
N ILE A 471 0.43 -28.69 10.91
CA ILE A 471 0.38 -28.20 9.54
C ILE A 471 1.39 -27.07 9.31
N THR A 472 1.48 -26.14 10.25
CA THR A 472 2.32 -24.93 10.14
C THR A 472 3.24 -24.76 11.35
N PRO A 473 4.19 -25.69 11.58
CA PRO A 473 5.14 -25.56 12.68
C PRO A 473 6.03 -24.33 12.51
N VAL A 474 6.25 -23.61 13.60
CA VAL A 474 7.28 -22.58 13.71
C VAL A 474 8.56 -23.26 14.17
N VAL A 475 9.61 -23.13 13.37
CA VAL A 475 10.93 -23.65 13.70
C VAL A 475 11.74 -22.51 14.29
N ALA A 476 12.17 -22.65 15.55
CA ALA A 476 13.25 -21.83 16.09
C ALA A 476 14.55 -22.30 15.43
N ASP A 477 15.16 -21.44 14.62
CA ASP A 477 16.49 -21.69 14.03
C ASP A 477 17.60 -21.61 15.08
#